data_AF-A0A3D5FTB5-F1
#
_entry.id   AF-A0A3D5FTB5-F1
#
_cell.length_a   1.000
_cell.length_b   1.000
_cell.length_c   1.000
_cell.angle_alpha   90.00
_cell.angle_beta   90.00
_cell.angle_gamma   90.00
#
_symmetry.space_group_name_H-M   'P 1'
#
loop_
_entity.id
_entity.type
_entity.pdbx_description
1 polymer ?
#
loop_
_entity_poly.entity_id
_entity_poly.type
_entity_poly.pdbx_seq_one_letter_code
_entity_poly.pdbx_strand_id
1 'polypeptide(L)'
;MLSMYHEQFDAERPLVGVDLSPTMVRIAKDRLGGSAAVHVGDMRELSMMDDGSAAAVISFFALHHLEPQGVQAALTEWSRVLGEGVRSSSRHGRVTGPSITAVPPT
;
A
#
# COMPACT_ATOMS: atom_id res chain seq x y z
N MET A 1 5.63 -0.56 9.77
CA MET A 1 6.28 -0.50 8.44
C MET A 1 6.19 0.89 7.84
N LEU A 2 5.00 1.50 7.74
CA LEU A 2 4.87 2.89 7.26
C LEU A 2 5.75 3.87 8.05
N SER A 3 5.65 3.88 9.38
CA SER A 3 6.52 4.71 10.24
C SER A 3 8.02 4.44 10.02
N MET A 4 8.42 3.18 9.87
CA MET A 4 9.81 2.80 9.59
C MET A 4 10.31 3.40 8.25
N TYR A 5 9.51 3.38 7.19
CA TYR A 5 9.91 3.98 5.91
C TYR A 5 10.05 5.50 6.01
N HIS A 6 9.09 6.15 6.66
CA HIS A 6 9.12 7.58 6.92
C HIS A 6 10.35 7.97 7.77
N GLU A 7 10.59 7.27 8.88
CA GLU A 7 11.64 7.64 9.83
C GLU A 7 13.05 7.24 9.38
N GLN A 8 13.22 6.14 8.64
CA GLN A 8 14.54 5.55 8.38
C GLN A 8 15.05 5.69 6.95
N PHE A 9 14.16 5.93 5.98
CA PHE A 9 14.55 5.94 4.56
C PHE A 9 14.29 7.29 3.90
N ASP A 10 13.08 7.84 4.06
CA ASP A 10 12.72 9.11 3.45
C ASP A 10 11.52 9.75 4.16
N ALA A 11 11.79 10.73 5.01
CA ALA A 11 10.79 11.41 5.82
C ALA A 11 9.95 12.41 5.02
N GLU A 12 10.49 12.95 3.93
CA GLU A 12 9.79 13.97 3.13
C GLU A 12 8.81 13.32 2.15
N ARG A 13 8.99 12.03 1.86
CA ARG A 13 8.14 11.35 0.90
C ARG A 13 6.78 11.00 1.50
N PRO A 14 5.67 11.45 0.86
CA PRO A 14 4.34 11.12 1.33
C PRO A 14 4.11 9.60 1.34
N LEU A 15 3.40 9.13 2.35
CA LEU A 15 3.03 7.72 2.45
C LEU A 15 1.52 7.57 2.40
N VAL A 16 1.04 6.65 1.56
CA VAL A 16 -0.38 6.27 1.49
C VAL A 16 -0.55 4.82 1.94
N GLY A 17 -1.42 4.60 2.92
CA GLY A 17 -1.78 3.29 3.47
C GLY A 17 -3.19 2.88 3.06
N VAL A 18 -3.38 1.63 2.63
CA VAL A 18 -4.69 1.08 2.25
C VAL A 18 -4.93 -0.26 2.93
N ASP A 19 -6.10 -0.42 3.55
CA ASP A 19 -6.55 -1.66 4.18
C ASP A 19 -8.07 -1.82 3.99
N LEU A 20 -8.53 -3.05 3.78
CA LEU A 20 -9.96 -3.38 3.64
C LEU A 20 -10.73 -3.18 4.96
N SER A 21 -10.05 -3.27 6.10
CA SER A 21 -10.65 -3.21 7.44
C SER A 21 -10.75 -1.77 7.95
N PRO A 22 -11.97 -1.23 8.15
CA PRO A 22 -12.15 0.08 8.77
C PRO A 22 -11.49 0.19 10.15
N THR A 23 -11.49 -0.91 10.91
CA THR A 23 -10.85 -0.98 12.22
C THR A 23 -9.33 -0.84 12.13
N MET A 24 -8.69 -1.50 11.16
CA MET A 24 -7.24 -1.40 10.97
C MET A 24 -6.83 -0.01 10.50
N VAL A 25 -7.60 0.60 9.60
CA VAL A 25 -7.39 1.98 9.16
C VAL A 25 -7.47 2.96 10.34
N ARG A 26 -8.48 2.83 11.20
CA ARG A 26 -8.57 3.66 12.41
C ARG A 26 -7.33 3.52 13.30
N ILE A 27 -6.93 2.29 13.63
CA ILE A 27 -5.74 2.03 14.45
C ILE A 27 -4.48 2.60 13.81
N ALA A 28 -4.33 2.48 12.49
CA ALA A 28 -3.19 3.00 11.77
C ALA A 28 -3.15 4.55 11.80
N LYS A 29 -4.29 5.22 11.60
CA LYS A 29 -4.39 6.68 11.74
C LYS A 29 -4.00 7.14 13.14
N ASP A 30 -4.55 6.49 14.17
CA ASP A 30 -4.26 6.84 15.56
C ASP A 30 -2.76 6.71 15.88
N ARG A 31 -2.08 5.72 15.30
CA ARG A 31 -0.65 5.45 15.53
C ARG A 31 0.29 6.29 14.69
N LEU A 32 -0.07 6.57 13.43
CA LEU A 32 0.78 7.29 12.49
C LEU A 32 0.56 8.79 12.54
N GLY A 33 -0.55 9.25 13.11
CA GLY A 33 -0.91 10.66 13.19
C GLY A 33 -0.98 11.28 11.79
N GLY A 34 0.04 12.07 11.45
CA GLY A 34 0.17 12.75 10.15
C GLY A 34 1.27 12.20 9.24
N SER A 35 2.03 11.19 9.65
CA SER A 35 3.15 10.64 8.86
C SER A 35 2.70 9.83 7.64
N ALA A 36 1.41 9.50 7.53
CA ALA A 36 0.83 8.83 6.37
C ALA A 36 -0.67 9.14 6.22
N ALA A 37 -1.15 9.23 4.97
CA ALA A 37 -2.57 9.24 4.65
C ALA A 37 -3.08 7.79 4.57
N VAL A 38 -4.04 7.41 5.43
CA VAL A 38 -4.54 6.02 5.49
C VAL A 38 -6.01 5.96 5.10
N HIS A 39 -6.37 5.03 4.22
CA HIS A 39 -7.70 4.92 3.61
C HIS A 39 -8.25 3.49 3.74
N VAL A 40 -9.57 3.39 3.90
CA VAL A 40 -10.27 2.11 3.70
C VAL A 40 -10.40 1.89 2.21
N GLY A 41 -9.96 0.74 1.71
CA GLY A 41 -10.01 0.44 0.28
C GLY A 41 -9.58 -0.98 -0.04
N ASP A 42 -9.85 -1.40 -1.28
CA ASP A 42 -9.42 -2.69 -1.80
C ASP A 42 -8.14 -2.54 -2.61
N MET A 43 -7.15 -3.41 -2.38
CA MET A 43 -5.91 -3.40 -3.15
C MET A 43 -6.08 -3.70 -4.64
N ARG A 44 -7.23 -4.26 -5.02
CA ARG A 44 -7.60 -4.57 -6.40
C ARG A 44 -8.22 -3.38 -7.12
N GLU A 45 -8.56 -2.32 -6.39
CA GLU A 45 -9.20 -1.11 -6.91
C GLU A 45 -8.79 0.11 -6.05
N LEU A 46 -7.68 0.74 -6.43
CA LEU A 46 -7.06 1.90 -5.81
C LEU A 46 -7.54 3.20 -6.48
N SER A 47 -8.86 3.38 -6.56
CA SER A 47 -9.49 4.53 -7.25
C SER A 47 -9.13 5.91 -6.68
N MET A 48 -8.57 5.95 -5.47
CA MET A 48 -8.03 7.17 -4.85
C MET A 48 -6.61 7.54 -5.31
N MET A 49 -5.96 6.69 -6.12
CA MET A 49 -4.62 6.92 -6.65
C MET A 49 -4.68 7.14 -8.17
N ASP A 50 -4.01 8.20 -8.63
CA ASP A 50 -3.84 8.47 -10.07
C ASP A 50 -2.88 7.46 -10.73
N ASP A 51 -3.01 7.30 -12.05
CA ASP A 51 -2.10 6.47 -12.83
C ASP A 51 -0.65 6.99 -12.72
N GLY A 52 0.31 6.08 -12.53
CA GLY A 52 1.73 6.44 -12.43
C GLY A 52 2.12 7.28 -11.20
N SER A 53 1.19 7.54 -10.27
CA SER A 53 1.41 8.42 -9.11
C SER A 53 2.20 7.79 -7.96
N ALA A 54 2.61 6.52 -8.07
CA ALA A 54 3.42 5.81 -7.09
C ALA A 54 4.80 5.42 -7.66
N ALA A 55 5.86 5.92 -7.02
CA ALA A 55 7.23 5.45 -7.06
C ALA A 55 7.51 4.11 -6.34
N ALA A 56 6.57 3.52 -5.59
CA ALA A 56 6.63 2.13 -5.16
C ALA A 56 5.27 1.63 -4.66
N VAL A 57 5.03 0.31 -4.75
CA VAL A 57 3.95 -0.40 -4.06
C VAL A 57 4.56 -1.52 -3.22
N ILE A 58 4.26 -1.48 -1.92
CA ILE A 58 4.75 -2.46 -0.96
C ILE A 58 3.56 -3.17 -0.34
N SER A 59 3.52 -4.50 -0.46
CA SER A 59 2.45 -5.33 0.08
C SER A 59 3.02 -6.42 0.98
N PHE A 60 2.58 -6.48 2.23
CA PHE A 60 3.02 -7.51 3.18
C PHE A 60 1.86 -8.41 3.55
N PHE A 61 2.02 -9.71 3.30
CA PHE A 61 1.08 -10.75 3.75
C PHE A 61 -0.37 -10.50 3.34
N ALA A 62 -0.59 -9.96 2.14
CA ALA A 62 -1.92 -9.60 1.65
C ALA A 62 -2.44 -10.53 0.56
N LEU A 63 -1.61 -10.82 -0.45
CA LEU A 63 -2.02 -11.55 -1.65
C LEU A 63 -2.50 -12.98 -1.38
N HIS A 64 -2.03 -13.62 -0.30
CA HIS A 64 -2.38 -14.99 0.03
C HIS A 64 -3.84 -15.19 0.48
N HIS A 65 -4.59 -14.10 0.67
CA HIS A 65 -6.03 -14.12 0.93
C HIS A 65 -6.88 -14.07 -0.35
N LEU A 66 -6.25 -13.87 -1.51
CA LEU A 66 -6.93 -13.73 -2.78
C LEU A 66 -6.89 -15.04 -3.58
N GLU A 67 -7.97 -15.33 -4.27
CA GLU A 67 -7.98 -16.29 -5.36
C GLU A 67 -7.08 -15.83 -6.52
N PRO A 68 -6.64 -16.73 -7.43
CA PRO A 68 -5.73 -16.37 -8.52
C PRO A 68 -6.17 -15.16 -9.34
N GLN A 69 -7.47 -15.04 -9.67
CA GLN A 69 -8.00 -13.89 -10.40
C GLN A 69 -7.88 -12.59 -9.59
N GLY A 70 -8.06 -12.66 -8.26
CA GLY A 70 -7.86 -11.54 -7.36
C GLY A 70 -6.40 -11.09 -7.28
N VAL A 71 -5.45 -12.04 -7.31
CA VAL A 71 -4.01 -11.72 -7.38
C VAL A 71 -3.69 -10.99 -8.68
N GLN A 72 -4.21 -11.47 -9.82
CA GLN A 72 -4.01 -10.80 -11.10
C GLN A 72 -4.57 -9.37 -11.09
N ALA A 73 -5.80 -9.20 -10.59
CA ALA A 73 -6.42 -7.88 -10.46
C ALA A 73 -5.58 -6.93 -9.59
N ALA A 74 -5.08 -7.40 -8.44
CA ALA A 74 -4.21 -6.60 -7.58
C ALA A 74 -2.91 -6.20 -8.30
N LEU A 75 -2.24 -7.14 -8.98
CA LEU A 75 -0.99 -6.83 -9.69
C LEU A 75 -1.20 -5.86 -10.87
N THR A 76 -2.29 -6.01 -11.61
CA THR A 76 -2.68 -5.06 -12.66
C THR A 76 -2.91 -3.67 -12.08
N GLU A 77 -3.67 -3.59 -10.99
CA GLU A 77 -3.97 -2.32 -10.35
C GLU A 77 -2.72 -1.65 -9.76
N TRP A 78 -1.80 -2.43 -9.20
CA TRP A 78 -0.52 -1.91 -8.70
C TRP A 78 0.35 -1.42 -9.84
N SER A 79 0.35 -2.12 -10.99
CA SER A 79 1.06 -1.66 -12.17
C SER A 79 0.49 -0.36 -12.73
N ARG A 80 -0.82 -0.12 -12.61
CA ARG A 80 -1.45 1.13 -13.03
C ARG A 80 -0.97 2.32 -12.21
N VAL A 81 -0.96 2.19 -10.89
CA VAL A 81 -0.54 3.29 -10.00
C VAL A 81 0.97 3.49 -10.01
N LEU A 82 1.75 2.50 -10.40
CA LEU A 82 3.21 2.61 -10.47
C LEU A 82 3.67 3.45 -11.68
N GLY A 83 4.55 4.42 -11.43
CA GLY A 83 5.20 5.20 -12.49
C GLY A 83 6.14 4.34 -13.35
N GLU A 84 6.45 4.82 -14.57
CA GLU A 84 7.37 4.12 -15.47
C GLU A 84 8.74 3.87 -14.82
N GLY A 85 9.26 2.63 -14.92
CA GLY A 85 10.56 2.23 -14.37
C GLY A 85 10.55 1.73 -12.92
N VAL A 86 9.39 1.66 -12.26
CA VAL A 86 9.25 1.29 -10.86
C VAL A 86 8.89 -0.20 -10.66
N ARG A 87 9.35 -0.82 -9.55
CA ARG A 87 9.11 -2.24 -9.21
C ARG A 87 8.24 -2.39 -7.95
N SER A 88 7.33 -3.38 -7.95
CA SER A 88 6.58 -3.81 -6.76
C SER A 88 7.31 -4.91 -5.97
N SER A 89 7.07 -5.02 -4.66
CA SER A 89 7.62 -6.10 -3.83
C SER A 89 6.57 -6.68 -2.87
N SER A 90 6.60 -8.00 -2.67
CA SER A 90 5.68 -8.74 -1.78
C SER A 90 6.41 -9.80 -0.96
N ARG A 91 6.06 -9.97 0.33
CA ARG A 91 6.55 -11.06 1.20
C ARG A 91 5.40 -11.95 1.70
N HIS A 92 5.67 -13.26 1.84
CA HIS A 92 4.74 -14.32 2.29
C HIS A 92 5.13 -14.85 3.69
N GLY A 93 4.16 -14.98 4.60
CA GLY A 93 4.36 -15.24 6.03
C GLY A 93 3.08 -14.94 6.83
N ARG A 94 2.87 -15.62 7.96
CA ARG A 94 1.57 -15.68 8.65
C ARG A 94 1.45 -14.54 9.69
N VAL A 95 0.79 -13.43 9.34
CA VAL A 95 0.28 -12.40 10.27
C VAL A 95 -1.03 -11.82 9.70
N THR A 96 -1.98 -11.51 10.57
CA THR A 96 -3.31 -10.96 10.26
C THR A 96 -3.26 -9.48 9.81
N GLY A 97 -3.65 -9.20 8.56
CA GLY A 97 -3.99 -7.86 8.06
C GLY A 97 -3.18 -7.41 6.84
N PRO A 98 -3.83 -7.09 5.69
CA PRO A 98 -3.13 -6.60 4.50
C PRO A 98 -2.91 -5.08 4.58
N SER A 99 -1.65 -4.62 4.60
CA SER A 99 -1.33 -3.20 4.43
C SER A 99 -0.52 -2.99 3.16
N ILE A 100 -0.97 -2.07 2.32
CA ILE A 100 -0.24 -1.59 1.15
C ILE A 100 0.30 -0.20 1.40
N THR A 101 1.56 0.04 1.03
CA THR A 101 2.20 1.36 1.04
C THR A 101 2.48 1.80 -0.37
N ALA A 102 1.91 2.92 -0.80
CA ALA A 102 2.29 3.63 -2.00
C ALA A 102 3.18 4.83 -1.65
N VAL A 103 4.27 5.01 -2.39
CA VAL A 103 5.28 6.07 -2.24
C VAL A 103 5.20 6.89 -3.53
N PRO A 104 4.93 8.20 -3.60
CA PRO A 104 4.79 8.94 -4.86
C PRO A 104 6.14 9.36 -5.50
N PRO A 105 6.16 9.69 -6.82
CA PRO A 105 7.37 10.18 -7.49
C PRO A 105 7.75 11.60 -7.04
N THR A 106 9.04 11.92 -7.20
CA THR A 106 9.66 13.23 -6.91
C THR A 106 9.38 14.25 -8.00
#